data_AF-A0A6A2Z0W4-F1
#
_entry.id   AF-A0A6A2Z0W4-F1
#
_cell.length_a   1.000
_cell.length_b   1.000
_cell.length_c   1.000
_cell.angle_alpha   90.00
_cell.angle_beta   90.00
_cell.angle_gamma   90.00
#
_symmetry.space_group_name_H-M   'P 1'
#
loop_
_entity.id
_entity.type
_entity.pdbx_description
1 polymer ?
#
loop_
_entity_poly.entity_id
_entity_poly.type
_entity_poly.pdbx_seq_one_letter_code
_entity_poly.pdbx_strand_id
1 'polypeptide(L)'
;MVVFHMVSPSNEKTKAEFVEMDLVSLLLESIIESKKSYCERALGVIDKLCETKQGRESACNNALAMPVMVKKILRVSKLTTEYSVSAIWKLSKYEEKVLMEALQVGAFKKLLLLVQVGCGDETDEKATELFEINESIHTWSGVY
;
A
#
# COMPACT_ATOMS: atom_id res chain seq x y z
N MET A 1 14.50 -12.66 1.28
CA MET A 1 14.44 -12.04 -0.06
C MET A 1 15.55 -11.00 -0.17
N VAL A 2 16.52 -11.24 -1.06
CA VAL A 2 17.70 -10.38 -1.29
C VAL A 2 17.28 -9.01 -1.81
N VAL A 3 16.28 -8.98 -2.69
CA VAL A 3 15.74 -7.77 -3.33
C VAL A 3 15.30 -6.70 -2.32
N PHE A 4 14.81 -7.07 -1.12
CA PHE A 4 14.50 -6.07 -0.07
C PHE A 4 15.74 -5.27 0.36
N HIS A 5 16.87 -5.94 0.53
CA HIS A 5 18.12 -5.29 0.90
C HIS A 5 18.76 -4.53 -0.26
N MET A 6 18.36 -4.81 -1.51
CA MET A 6 18.79 -4.06 -2.68
C MET A 6 17.95 -2.79 -2.86
N VAL A 7 16.62 -2.89 -2.74
CA VAL A 7 15.70 -1.77 -2.95
C VAL A 7 15.75 -0.76 -1.78
N SER A 8 15.81 -1.23 -0.53
CA SER A 8 15.69 -0.36 0.65
C SER A 8 16.77 0.74 0.76
N PRO A 9 18.06 0.50 0.47
CA PRO A 9 19.09 1.54 0.48
C PRO A 9 19.33 2.19 -0.90
N SER A 10 18.57 1.82 -1.93
CA SER A 10 18.86 2.24 -3.31
C SER A 10 18.36 3.64 -3.66
N ASN A 11 19.03 4.27 -4.61
CA ASN A 11 18.63 5.56 -5.18
C ASN A 11 17.43 5.41 -6.15
N GLU A 12 16.84 6.53 -6.56
CA GLU A 12 15.67 6.53 -7.45
C GLU A 12 15.91 5.82 -8.78
N LYS A 13 17.12 5.91 -9.34
CA LYS A 13 17.47 5.24 -10.59
C LYS A 13 17.39 3.72 -10.47
N THR A 14 17.96 3.13 -9.43
CA THR A 14 17.88 1.68 -9.22
C THR A 14 16.45 1.24 -8.93
N LYS A 15 15.66 2.05 -8.20
CA LYS A 15 14.22 1.78 -8.01
C LYS A 15 13.46 1.79 -9.35
N ALA A 16 13.79 2.71 -10.26
CA ALA A 16 13.21 2.77 -11.60
C ALA A 16 13.49 1.49 -12.40
N GLU A 17 14.74 1.03 -12.41
CA GLU A 17 15.14 -0.22 -13.09
C GLU A 17 14.34 -1.43 -12.58
N PHE A 18 14.09 -1.52 -11.27
CA PHE A 18 13.24 -2.58 -10.72
C PHE A 18 11.78 -2.48 -11.15
N VAL A 19 11.24 -1.27 -11.26
CA VAL A 19 9.86 -1.06 -11.76
C VAL A 19 9.77 -1.41 -13.24
N GLU A 20 10.76 -1.06 -14.05
CA GLU A 20 10.84 -1.44 -15.47
C GLU A 20 10.91 -2.96 -15.67
N MET A 21 11.47 -3.69 -14.70
CA MET A 21 11.47 -5.17 -14.66
C MET A 21 10.16 -5.78 -14.14
N ASP A 22 9.08 -5.00 -14.01
CA ASP A 22 7.75 -5.41 -13.54
C ASP A 22 7.75 -6.05 -12.13
N LEU A 23 8.71 -5.65 -11.29
CA LEU A 23 8.86 -6.21 -9.95
C LEU A 23 7.62 -6.01 -9.07
N VAL A 24 6.89 -4.90 -9.25
CA VAL A 24 5.67 -4.61 -8.49
C VAL A 24 4.62 -5.70 -8.73
N SER A 25 4.33 -6.02 -10.00
CA SER A 25 3.34 -7.04 -10.36
C SER A 25 3.75 -8.44 -9.88
N LEU A 26 5.01 -8.81 -10.10
CA LEU A 26 5.56 -10.10 -9.65
C LEU A 26 5.46 -10.29 -8.13
N LEU A 27 5.69 -9.21 -7.36
CA LEU A 27 5.54 -9.26 -5.91
C LEU A 27 4.06 -9.36 -5.50
N LEU A 28 3.16 -8.62 -6.14
CA LEU A 28 1.72 -8.67 -5.83
C LEU A 28 1.14 -10.06 -6.05
N GLU A 29 1.47 -10.72 -7.17
CA GLU A 29 1.03 -12.07 -7.48
C GLU A 29 1.55 -13.10 -6.47
N SER A 30 2.84 -13.01 -6.12
CA SER A 30 3.47 -13.94 -5.18
C SER A 30 3.00 -13.77 -3.73
N ILE A 31 2.50 -12.61 -3.32
CA ILE A 31 2.04 -12.34 -1.95
C ILE A 31 0.75 -13.11 -1.59
N ILE A 32 -0.11 -13.46 -2.55
CA ILE A 32 -1.50 -13.92 -2.31
C ILE A 32 -1.57 -15.05 -1.27
N GLU A 33 -0.76 -16.10 -1.45
CA GLU A 33 -0.73 -17.30 -0.58
C GLU A 33 0.63 -17.50 0.13
N SER A 34 1.41 -16.43 0.25
CA SER A 34 2.75 -16.49 0.81
C SER A 34 2.80 -16.56 2.34
N LYS A 35 3.89 -17.14 2.85
CA LYS A 35 4.21 -17.18 4.29
C LYS A 35 4.50 -15.76 4.82
N LYS A 36 4.34 -15.59 6.15
CA LYS A 36 4.54 -14.31 6.86
C LYS A 36 5.83 -13.58 6.46
N SER A 37 6.98 -14.25 6.56
CA SER A 37 8.28 -13.62 6.30
C SER A 37 8.48 -13.16 4.86
N TYR A 38 7.77 -13.76 3.91
CA TYR A 38 7.76 -13.31 2.52
C TYR A 38 6.86 -12.09 2.36
N CYS A 39 5.63 -12.13 2.91
CA CYS A 39 4.70 -10.99 2.87
C CYS A 39 5.35 -9.71 3.41
N GLU A 40 6.04 -9.79 4.55
CA GLU A 40 6.73 -8.64 5.16
C GLU A 40 7.75 -8.01 4.22
N ARG A 41 8.61 -8.83 3.61
CA ARG A 41 9.67 -8.33 2.71
C ARG A 41 9.12 -7.84 1.38
N ALA A 42 8.15 -8.56 0.80
CA ALA A 42 7.57 -8.20 -0.48
C ALA A 42 6.79 -6.89 -0.38
N LEU A 43 5.93 -6.72 0.65
CA LEU A 43 5.22 -5.47 0.88
C LEU A 43 6.15 -4.32 1.29
N GLY A 44 7.22 -4.61 2.03
CA GLY A 44 8.26 -3.61 2.30
C GLY A 44 8.96 -3.12 1.03
N VAL A 45 9.19 -3.99 0.03
CA VAL A 45 9.70 -3.57 -1.28
C VAL A 45 8.67 -2.72 -2.03
N ILE A 46 7.41 -3.17 -2.11
CA ILE A 46 6.34 -2.42 -2.78
C ILE A 46 6.21 -1.02 -2.16
N ASP A 47 6.14 -0.93 -0.84
CA ASP A 47 6.05 0.36 -0.12
C ASP A 47 7.24 1.29 -0.44
N LYS A 48 8.45 0.73 -0.59
CA LYS A 48 9.65 1.49 -0.97
C LYS A 48 9.67 1.92 -2.43
N LEU A 49 9.10 1.12 -3.34
CA LEU A 49 8.94 1.50 -4.74
C LEU A 49 7.87 2.60 -4.88
N CYS A 50 6.80 2.56 -4.10
CA CYS A 50 5.76 3.61 -4.07
C CYS A 50 6.25 4.98 -3.56
N GLU A 51 7.49 5.09 -3.07
CA GLU A 51 8.13 6.39 -2.84
C GLU A 51 8.41 7.14 -4.16
N THR A 52 8.61 6.42 -5.27
CA THR A 52 8.86 7.01 -6.60
C THR A 52 7.56 7.13 -7.41
N LYS A 53 7.54 8.06 -8.38
CA LYS A 53 6.38 8.23 -9.28
C LYS A 53 6.10 6.96 -10.09
N GLN A 54 7.12 6.37 -10.70
CA GLN A 54 6.99 5.15 -11.52
C GLN A 54 6.48 3.95 -10.70
N GLY A 55 6.95 3.78 -9.46
CA GLY A 55 6.46 2.71 -8.60
C GLY A 55 4.98 2.87 -8.25
N ARG A 56 4.53 4.12 -8.03
CA ARG A 56 3.10 4.41 -7.83
C ARG A 56 2.29 4.14 -9.08
N GLU A 57 2.73 4.60 -10.25
CA GLU A 57 2.04 4.32 -11.52
C GLU A 57 1.92 2.82 -11.79
N SER A 58 2.99 2.06 -11.58
CA SER A 58 3.00 0.61 -11.73
C SER A 58 2.00 -0.07 -10.77
N ALA A 59 1.97 0.35 -9.50
CA ALA A 59 1.02 -0.21 -8.54
C ALA A 59 -0.44 0.20 -8.82
N CYS A 60 -0.71 1.45 -9.18
CA CYS A 60 -2.06 1.93 -9.54
C CYS A 60 -2.62 1.22 -10.77
N ASN A 61 -1.76 0.83 -11.72
CA ASN A 61 -2.16 0.12 -12.92
C ASN A 61 -2.35 -1.39 -12.72
N ASN A 62 -2.05 -1.92 -11.53
CA ASN A 62 -2.17 -3.35 -11.23
C ASN A 62 -3.43 -3.64 -10.39
N ALA A 63 -4.38 -4.37 -10.97
CA ALA A 63 -5.67 -4.69 -10.33
C ALA A 63 -5.55 -5.52 -9.04
N LEU A 64 -4.41 -6.18 -8.78
CA LEU A 64 -4.17 -6.93 -7.54
C LEU A 64 -3.71 -6.03 -6.39
N ALA A 65 -3.24 -4.81 -6.66
CA ALA A 65 -2.61 -3.95 -5.66
C ALA A 65 -3.50 -3.74 -4.43
N MET A 66 -4.71 -3.20 -4.62
CA MET A 66 -5.63 -2.95 -3.51
C MET A 66 -6.13 -4.24 -2.84
N PRO A 67 -6.65 -5.26 -3.57
CA PRO A 67 -7.07 -6.51 -2.94
C PRO A 67 -5.99 -7.17 -2.09
N VAL A 68 -4.75 -7.20 -2.58
CA VAL A 68 -3.63 -7.83 -1.88
C VAL A 68 -3.27 -7.04 -0.63
N MET A 69 -3.00 -5.74 -0.75
CA MET A 69 -2.60 -4.92 0.40
C MET A 69 -3.68 -4.88 1.49
N VAL A 70 -4.94 -4.64 1.11
CA VAL A 70 -6.07 -4.60 2.04
C VAL A 70 -6.26 -5.95 2.75
N LYS A 71 -6.15 -7.07 2.02
CA LYS A 71 -6.28 -8.41 2.63
C LYS A 71 -5.24 -8.66 3.72
N LYS A 72 -4.02 -8.10 3.59
CA LYS A 72 -2.93 -8.34 4.55
C LYS A 72 -2.99 -7.47 5.83
N ILE A 73 -3.69 -6.33 5.82
CA ILE A 73 -3.93 -5.49 7.00
C ILE A 73 -4.53 -6.31 8.16
N LEU A 74 -3.90 -6.24 9.33
CA LEU A 74 -4.24 -6.94 10.58
C LEU A 74 -4.26 -8.48 10.49
N ARG A 75 -3.78 -9.07 9.39
CA ARG A 75 -3.93 -10.51 9.13
C ARG A 75 -2.65 -11.32 9.32
N VAL A 76 -1.48 -10.72 9.07
CA VAL A 76 -0.20 -11.44 8.98
C VAL A 76 0.77 -11.03 10.07
N SER A 77 1.10 -9.75 10.15
CA SER A 77 1.98 -9.19 11.18
C SER A 77 1.84 -7.67 11.26
N LYS A 78 2.42 -7.09 12.31
CA LYS A 78 2.50 -5.64 12.49
C LYS A 78 3.20 -4.97 11.30
N LEU A 79 4.44 -5.37 10.99
CA LEU A 79 5.20 -4.86 9.84
C LEU A 79 4.45 -4.98 8.50
N THR A 80 3.79 -6.11 8.27
CA THR A 80 2.97 -6.30 7.07
C THR A 80 1.83 -5.27 7.00
N THR A 81 1.23 -4.98 8.14
CA THR A 81 0.16 -3.99 8.27
C THR A 81 0.69 -2.57 8.04
N GLU A 82 1.79 -2.21 8.69
CA GLU A 82 2.47 -0.90 8.53
C GLU A 82 2.80 -0.64 7.05
N TYR A 83 3.44 -1.60 6.36
CA TYR A 83 3.75 -1.45 4.93
C TYR A 83 2.51 -1.38 4.03
N SER A 84 1.47 -2.17 4.34
CA SER A 84 0.23 -2.15 3.54
C SER A 84 -0.49 -0.81 3.65
N VAL A 85 -0.63 -0.29 4.87
CA VAL A 85 -1.26 1.03 5.12
C VAL A 85 -0.44 2.14 4.50
N SER A 86 0.89 2.12 4.68
CA SER A 86 1.79 3.12 4.10
C SER A 86 1.72 3.14 2.57
N ALA A 87 1.73 1.97 1.91
CA ALA A 87 1.61 1.89 0.47
C ALA A 87 0.24 2.41 -0.03
N ILE A 88 -0.86 1.99 0.59
CA ILE A 88 -2.22 2.48 0.25
C ILE A 88 -2.30 4.00 0.41
N TRP A 89 -1.74 4.55 1.48
CA TRP A 89 -1.71 5.99 1.73
C TRP A 89 -0.91 6.74 0.66
N LYS A 90 0.29 6.27 0.29
CA LYS A 90 1.10 6.85 -0.80
C LYS A 90 0.36 6.86 -2.14
N LEU A 91 -0.36 5.79 -2.44
CA LEU A 91 -1.12 5.66 -3.69
C LEU A 91 -2.37 6.53 -3.69
N SER A 92 -3.09 6.59 -2.57
CA SER A 92 -4.30 7.42 -2.43
C SER A 92 -4.00 8.92 -2.53
N LYS A 93 -2.82 9.36 -2.06
CA LYS A 93 -2.33 10.73 -2.27
C LYS A 93 -1.89 11.02 -3.71
N TYR A 94 -1.58 9.98 -4.48
CA TYR A 94 -1.17 10.12 -5.87
C TYR A 94 -2.38 10.13 -6.82
N GLU A 95 -3.35 9.24 -6.58
CA GLU A 95 -4.53 9.11 -7.41
C GLU A 95 -5.77 8.75 -6.57
N GLU A 96 -6.73 9.67 -6.54
CA GLU A 96 -7.93 9.60 -5.69
C GLU A 96 -8.77 8.32 -5.89
N LYS A 97 -8.88 7.86 -7.14
CA LYS A 97 -9.66 6.66 -7.50
C LYS A 97 -9.18 5.40 -6.78
N VAL A 98 -7.90 5.36 -6.41
CA VAL A 98 -7.27 4.23 -5.73
C VAL A 98 -7.84 4.03 -4.33
N LEU A 99 -8.18 5.12 -3.65
CA LEU A 99 -8.83 5.04 -2.34
C LEU A 99 -10.22 4.40 -2.46
N MET A 100 -10.98 4.77 -3.50
CA MET A 100 -12.29 4.16 -3.76
C MET A 100 -12.18 2.64 -4.00
N GLU A 101 -11.20 2.20 -4.77
CA GLU A 101 -10.93 0.77 -4.99
C GLU A 101 -10.59 0.06 -3.67
N ALA A 102 -9.73 0.65 -2.84
CA ALA A 102 -9.39 0.11 -1.52
C ALA A 102 -10.64 -0.05 -0.63
N LEU A 103 -11.53 0.95 -0.62
CA LEU A 103 -12.78 0.91 0.14
C LEU A 103 -13.73 -0.17 -0.37
N GLN A 104 -13.86 -0.32 -1.70
CA GLN A 104 -14.68 -1.37 -2.33
C GLN A 104 -14.23 -2.77 -1.92
N VAL A 105 -12.92 -3.01 -1.77
CA VAL A 105 -12.38 -4.30 -1.32
C VAL A 105 -12.28 -4.43 0.20
N GLY A 106 -12.90 -3.50 0.95
CA GLY A 106 -13.13 -3.62 2.39
C GLY A 106 -12.07 -2.95 3.29
N ALA A 107 -11.31 -1.97 2.78
CA ALA A 107 -10.33 -1.24 3.57
C ALA A 107 -10.95 -0.53 4.78
N PHE A 108 -12.15 0.06 4.63
CA PHE A 108 -12.78 0.87 5.67
C PHE A 108 -12.84 0.18 7.04
N LYS A 109 -13.42 -1.02 7.11
CA LYS A 109 -13.58 -1.76 8.36
C LYS A 109 -12.23 -2.15 8.98
N LYS A 110 -11.23 -2.45 8.14
CA LYS A 110 -9.89 -2.84 8.58
C LYS A 110 -9.10 -1.64 9.13
N LEU A 111 -9.17 -0.50 8.47
CA LEU A 111 -8.54 0.75 8.92
C LEU A 111 -9.19 1.26 10.20
N LEU A 112 -10.52 1.16 10.31
CA LEU A 112 -11.25 1.57 11.51
C LEU A 112 -10.83 0.72 12.71
N LEU A 113 -10.80 -0.60 12.55
CA LEU A 113 -10.34 -1.50 13.60
C LEU A 113 -8.87 -1.23 13.95
N LEU A 114 -8.02 -0.96 12.96
CA LEU A 114 -6.60 -0.65 13.17
C LEU A 114 -6.41 0.56 14.09
N VAL A 115 -7.10 1.67 13.81
CA VAL A 115 -7.01 2.88 14.64
C VAL A 115 -7.55 2.64 16.04
N GLN A 116 -8.61 1.82 16.19
CA GLN A 116 -9.19 1.49 17.49
C GLN A 116 -8.27 0.64 18.37
N VAL A 117 -7.56 -0.33 17.79
CA VAL A 117 -6.68 -1.24 18.54
C VAL A 117 -5.24 -0.73 18.64
N GLY A 118 -4.86 0.21 17.77
CA GLY A 118 -3.51 0.75 17.63
C GLY A 118 -2.56 -0.17 16.86
N CYS A 119 -1.81 0.40 15.92
CA CYS A 119 -0.71 -0.24 15.20
C CYS A 119 0.59 0.58 15.28
N GLY A 120 0.60 1.70 16.00
CA GLY A 120 1.75 2.56 16.22
C GLY A 120 1.56 3.91 15.54
N ASP A 121 2.08 4.96 16.18
CA ASP A 121 1.73 6.36 15.92
C ASP A 121 1.72 6.72 14.42
N GLU A 122 2.79 6.43 13.68
CA GLU A 122 2.88 6.75 12.24
C GLU A 122 1.84 6.00 11.38
N THR A 123 1.55 4.74 11.72
CA THR A 123 0.59 3.93 10.94
C THR A 123 -0.84 4.33 11.25
N ASP A 124 -1.12 4.67 12.50
CA ASP A 124 -2.43 5.12 12.95
C ASP A 124 -2.75 6.53 12.40
N GLU A 125 -1.73 7.40 12.30
CA GLU A 125 -1.84 8.72 11.64
C GLU A 125 -2.16 8.57 10.13
N LYS A 126 -1.41 7.74 9.40
CA LYS A 126 -1.70 7.48 7.96
C LYS A 126 -3.09 6.90 7.75
N ALA A 127 -3.54 6.01 8.63
CA ALA A 127 -4.89 5.45 8.56
C ALA A 127 -5.96 6.52 8.80
N THR A 128 -5.69 7.48 9.69
CA THR A 128 -6.57 8.62 9.96
C THR A 128 -6.63 9.57 8.75
N GLU A 129 -5.49 9.91 8.16
CA GLU A 129 -5.43 10.73 6.94
C GLU A 129 -6.20 10.08 5.77
N LEU A 130 -6.20 8.75 5.66
CA LEU A 130 -7.02 8.05 4.65
C LEU A 130 -8.53 8.30 4.83
N PHE A 131 -9.01 8.45 6.07
CA PHE A 131 -10.40 8.83 6.32
C PHE A 131 -10.67 10.29 5.93
N GLU A 132 -9.74 11.20 6.22
CA GLU A 132 -9.86 12.62 5.84
C GLU A 132 -9.87 12.83 4.32
N ILE A 133 -9.03 12.08 3.59
CA ILE A 133 -9.06 12.07 2.12
C ILE A 133 -10.44 11.62 1.65
N ASN A 134 -10.99 10.53 2.21
CA ASN A 134 -12.32 10.05 1.85
C ASN A 134 -13.44 11.08 2.09
N GLU A 135 -13.41 11.78 3.24
CA GLU A 135 -14.38 12.85 3.51
C GLU A 135 -14.28 13.98 2.50
N SER A 136 -13.06 14.39 2.14
CA SER A 136 -12.83 15.40 1.12
C SER A 136 -13.49 14.98 -0.21
N ILE A 137 -13.23 13.76 -0.69
CA ILE A 137 -13.84 13.21 -1.93
C ILE A 137 -15.37 13.36 -1.91
N HIS A 138 -16.01 12.95 -0.82
CA HIS A 138 -17.47 13.01 -0.69
C HIS A 138 -17.99 14.45 -0.72
N THR A 139 -17.29 15.39 -0.09
CA THR A 139 -17.68 16.82 -0.12
C THR A 139 -17.62 17.42 -1.52
N TRP A 140 -16.64 17.04 -2.36
CA TRP A 140 -16.57 17.50 -3.76
C TRP A 140 -17.60 16.82 -4.66
N SER A 141 -17.90 15.53 -4.44
CA SER A 141 -18.89 14.78 -5.21
C SER A 141 -20.34 15.23 -4.97
N GLY A 142 -20.62 15.87 -3.83
CA GLY A 142 -21.94 16.41 -3.50
C GLY A 142 -22.18 17.87 -3.93
N VAL A 143 -21.20 18.50 -4.59
CA VAL A 143 -21.23 19.91 -5.02
C VAL A 143 -21.44 20.06 -6.55
N TYR A 144 -21.45 18.95 -7.30
CA TYR A 144 -21.81 18.87 -8.72
C TYR A 144 -23.04 17.97 -8.93
#